data_AF-A0A2N9NK77-F1
#
_entry.id   AF-A0A2N9NK77-F1
#
_cell.length_a   1.000
_cell.length_b   1.000
_cell.length_c   1.000
_cell.angle_alpha   90.00
_cell.angle_beta   90.00
_cell.angle_gamma   90.00
#
_symmetry.space_group_name_H-M   'P 1'
#
loop_
_entity.id
_entity.type
_entity.pdbx_description
1 polymer ?
#
loop_
_entity_poly.entity_id
_entity_poly.type
_entity_poly.pdbx_seq_one_letter_code
_entity_poly.pdbx_strand_id
1 'polypeptide(L)'
;MTGGGYSLTGGFWAIYTVQTPCALLLTITCAGNQVIVSWLLSVTGWTLQTNDNLTTGIWGNYTGTIINNHVTNSPPNGSVFFRLKQ
;
A
#
# COMPACT_ATOMS: atom_id res chain seq x y z
N MET A 1 6.01 -32.92 7.80
CA MET A 1 6.01 -32.14 6.55
C MET A 1 5.11 -30.93 6.79
N THR A 2 5.73 -29.76 6.92
CA THR A 2 5.09 -28.54 7.43
C THR A 2 4.25 -27.90 6.33
N GLY A 3 2.94 -28.12 6.38
CA GLY A 3 1.93 -27.42 5.57
C GLY A 3 1.22 -26.42 6.47
N GLY A 4 1.10 -25.18 5.98
CA GLY A 4 0.70 -23.99 6.74
C GLY A 4 -0.43 -24.22 7.74
N GLY A 5 -0.18 -23.78 8.97
CA GLY A 5 -1.09 -23.87 10.11
C GLY A 5 -2.28 -22.94 9.98
N TYR A 6 -3.25 -23.33 9.16
CA TYR A 6 -4.60 -22.81 9.23
C TYR A 6 -5.37 -23.65 10.25
N SER A 7 -5.67 -23.08 11.41
CA SER A 7 -6.72 -23.58 12.29
C SER A 7 -7.50 -22.37 12.80
N LEU A 8 -8.80 -22.33 12.52
CA LEU A 8 -9.72 -21.31 12.99
C LEU A 8 -10.57 -21.91 14.11
N THR A 9 -10.36 -21.46 15.33
CA THR A 9 -11.36 -21.62 16.40
C THR A 9 -11.52 -20.29 17.14
N GLY A 10 -12.47 -19.49 16.64
CA GLY A 10 -13.36 -18.60 17.41
C GLY A 10 -12.78 -17.36 18.11
N GLY A 11 -13.30 -16.18 17.76
CA GLY A 11 -13.34 -15.03 18.68
C GLY A 11 -12.89 -13.68 18.13
N PHE A 12 -13.87 -12.83 17.80
CA PHE A 12 -13.98 -11.36 17.70
C PHE A 12 -12.82 -10.41 17.30
N TRP A 13 -11.53 -10.77 17.26
CA TRP A 13 -10.52 -9.92 16.61
C TRP A 13 -9.40 -10.77 16.02
N ALA A 14 -9.34 -10.87 14.70
CA ALA A 14 -8.13 -11.33 14.03
C ALA A 14 -7.86 -10.44 12.82
N ILE A 15 -6.94 -9.51 12.99
CA ILE A 15 -6.28 -8.83 11.88
C ILE A 15 -5.24 -9.81 11.35
N TYR A 16 -5.51 -10.42 10.20
CA TYR A 16 -4.53 -11.24 9.50
C TYR A 16 -3.81 -10.37 8.47
N THR A 17 -2.58 -9.97 8.75
CA THR A 17 -1.66 -9.52 7.70
C THR A 17 -0.66 -10.63 7.45
N VAL A 18 -0.89 -11.42 6.40
CA VAL A 18 0.11 -12.38 5.90
C VAL A 18 1.08 -11.60 5.04
N GLN A 19 2.06 -10.94 5.67
CA GLN A 19 3.16 -10.34 4.92
C GLN A 19 4.06 -11.48 4.42
N THR A 20 3.95 -11.78 3.13
CA THR A 20 4.84 -12.73 2.48
C THR A 20 6.25 -12.12 2.47
N PRO A 21 7.30 -12.80 2.97
CA PRO A 21 8.68 -12.31 2.93
C PRO A 21 9.22 -12.35 1.49
N CYS A 22 8.73 -11.43 0.65
CA CYS A 22 9.07 -11.06 -0.74
C CYS A 22 7.90 -10.31 -1.41
N ALA A 23 6.77 -10.13 -0.73
CA ALA A 23 5.68 -9.32 -1.23
C ALA A 23 6.06 -7.83 -1.22
N LEU A 24 5.76 -7.19 -2.33
CA LEU A 24 5.83 -5.77 -2.58
C LEU A 24 5.04 -5.00 -1.49
N LEU A 25 5.71 -4.58 -0.42
CA LEU A 25 5.07 -3.87 0.67
C LEU A 25 4.95 -2.38 0.32
N LEU A 26 3.71 -1.92 0.22
CA LEU A 26 3.36 -0.50 0.19
C LEU A 26 2.95 -0.07 1.59
N THR A 27 3.71 0.85 2.17
CA THR A 27 3.47 1.40 3.51
C THR A 27 2.86 2.78 3.38
N ILE A 28 1.81 3.03 4.16
CA ILE A 28 1.15 4.34 4.24
C ILE A 28 1.18 4.78 5.70
N THR A 29 1.80 5.92 5.97
CA THR A 29 1.96 6.46 7.32
C THR A 29 1.51 7.91 7.36
N CYS A 30 0.73 8.27 8.37
CA CYS A 30 0.37 9.67 8.61
C CYS A 30 1.39 10.32 9.56
N ALA A 31 1.97 11.44 9.15
CA ALA A 31 2.90 12.23 9.95
C ALA A 31 2.41 13.68 10.03
N GLY A 32 1.74 14.03 11.13
CA GLY A 32 1.06 15.32 11.29
C GLY A 32 -0.05 15.50 10.25
N ASN A 33 0.02 16.59 9.48
CA ASN A 33 -0.89 16.88 8.36
C ASN A 33 -0.36 16.35 7.02
N GLN A 34 0.40 15.27 7.00
CA GLN A 34 0.94 14.70 5.77
C GLN A 34 0.72 13.20 5.74
N VAL A 35 0.48 12.69 4.53
CA VAL A 35 0.42 11.25 4.24
C VAL A 35 1.70 10.89 3.50
N ILE A 36 2.46 9.99 4.11
CA ILE A 36 3.67 9.43 3.54
C ILE A 36 3.31 8.08 2.95
N VAL A 37 3.62 7.89 1.66
CA VAL A 37 3.49 6.58 1.01
C VAL A 37 4.89 6.15 0.58
N SER A 38 5.31 4.96 1.00
CA SER A 38 6.64 4.43 0.71
C SER A 38 6.61 2.94 0.42
N TRP A 39 7.60 2.47 -0.32
CA TRP A 39 7.78 1.05 -0.62
C TRP A 39 9.26 0.68 -0.65
N LEU A 40 9.53 -0.62 -0.63
CA LEU A 40 10.90 -1.15 -0.59
C LEU A 40 11.77 -0.61 -1.74
N LEU A 41 13.00 -0.20 -1.43
CA LEU A 41 13.96 0.30 -2.43
C LEU A 41 14.39 -0.77 -3.44
N SER A 42 14.34 -2.04 -3.06
CA SER A 42 14.63 -3.17 -3.93
C SER A 42 13.61 -3.34 -5.06
N VAL A 43 12.48 -2.63 -5.00
CA VAL A 43 11.43 -2.65 -6.02
C VAL A 43 11.76 -1.61 -7.09
N THR A 44 12.16 -2.10 -8.27
CA THR A 44 12.51 -1.28 -9.43
C THR A 44 11.58 -1.57 -10.61
N GLY A 45 11.34 -0.57 -11.47
CA GLY A 45 10.47 -0.72 -12.63
C GLY A 45 8.96 -0.69 -12.33
N TRP A 46 8.56 -0.37 -11.10
CA TRP A 46 7.16 -0.20 -10.72
C TRP A 46 6.78 1.28 -10.73
N THR A 47 5.57 1.56 -11.20
CA THR A 47 4.96 2.89 -11.20
C THR A 47 3.91 2.98 -10.09
N LEU A 48 4.00 4.02 -9.27
CA LEU A 48 2.95 4.34 -8.31
C LEU A 48 1.72 4.86 -9.07
N GLN A 49 0.57 4.27 -8.79
CA GLN A 49 -0.72 4.69 -9.33
C GLN A 49 -1.66 5.13 -8.21
N THR A 50 -2.53 6.08 -8.55
CA THR A 50 -3.53 6.63 -7.64
C THR A 50 -4.92 6.58 -8.23
N ASN A 51 -5.91 6.47 -7.35
CA ASN A 51 -7.33 6.52 -7.69
C ASN A 51 -8.10 7.15 -6.52
N ASP A 52 -9.09 7.99 -6.82
CA ASP A 52 -10.02 8.57 -5.85
C ASP A 52 -11.19 7.63 -5.49
N ASN A 53 -11.43 6.59 -6.29
CA ASN A 53 -12.53 5.66 -6.10
C ASN A 53 -12.15 4.21 -6.42
N LEU A 54 -12.19 3.32 -5.42
CA LEU A 54 -11.85 1.92 -5.60
C LEU A 54 -12.79 1.17 -6.58
N THR A 55 -14.01 1.68 -6.80
CA THR A 55 -15.04 1.05 -7.63
C THR A 55 -14.90 1.35 -9.12
N THR A 56 -14.27 2.46 -9.49
CA THR A 56 -14.20 2.90 -10.89
C THR A 56 -13.15 2.15 -11.70
N GLY A 57 -12.24 1.41 -11.07
CA GLY A 57 -11.23 0.58 -11.74
C GLY A 57 -10.21 1.35 -12.60
N ILE A 58 -10.34 2.67 -12.72
CA ILE A 58 -9.47 3.54 -13.52
C ILE A 58 -8.36 4.07 -12.62
N TRP A 59 -7.14 3.61 -12.84
CA TRP A 59 -5.98 4.04 -12.07
C TRP A 59 -5.09 4.94 -12.92
N GLY A 60 -4.85 6.16 -12.44
CA GLY A 60 -3.91 7.10 -13.02
C GLY A 60 -2.50 6.90 -12.46
N ASN A 61 -1.48 7.31 -13.19
CA ASN A 61 -0.12 7.37 -12.63
C ASN A 61 -0.05 8.52 -11.62
N TYR A 62 0.69 8.30 -10.54
CA TYR A 62 0.98 9.36 -9.58
C TYR A 62 1.79 10.46 -10.26
N THR A 63 1.33 11.70 -10.13
CA THR A 63 1.91 12.86 -10.81
C THR A 63 2.85 13.68 -9.92
N GLY A 64 2.94 13.37 -8.62
CA GLY A 64 3.83 14.04 -7.69
C GLY A 64 5.26 13.52 -7.75
N THR A 65 6.15 14.21 -7.04
CA THR A 65 7.56 13.85 -6.96
C THR A 65 7.75 12.59 -6.12
N ILE A 66 8.39 11.58 -6.71
CA ILE A 66 8.82 10.36 -6.02
C ILE A 66 10.32 10.49 -5.74
N ILE A 67 10.71 10.36 -4.47
CA ILE A 67 12.12 10.41 -4.05
C ILE A 67 12.41 9.11 -3.30
N ASN A 68 13.34 8.30 -3.81
CA ASN A 68 13.80 7.09 -3.11
C ASN A 68 12.63 6.17 -2.67
N ASN A 69 11.71 5.86 -3.61
CA ASN A 69 10.51 5.06 -3.38
C ASN A 69 9.61 5.57 -2.23
N HIS A 70 9.57 6.90 -2.08
CA HIS A 70 8.80 7.59 -1.06
C HIS A 70 8.17 8.86 -1.64
N VAL A 71 6.91 9.10 -1.25
CA VAL A 71 6.16 10.31 -1.59
C VAL A 71 5.53 10.91 -0.34
N THR A 72 5.46 12.24 -0.31
CA THR A 72 4.76 13.00 0.72
C THR A 72 3.60 13.72 0.08
N ASN A 73 2.39 13.45 0.57
CA ASN A 73 1.17 14.09 0.12
C ASN A 73 0.58 14.95 1.24
N SER A 74 -0.05 16.06 0.87
CA SER A 74 -0.94 16.79 1.76
C SER A 74 -2.13 15.89 2.15
N PRO A 75 -2.83 16.18 3.26
CA PRO A 75 -3.98 15.38 3.62
C PRO A 75 -5.03 15.55 2.51
N PRO A 76 -5.48 14.46 1.86
CA PRO A 76 -6.46 14.59 0.82
C PRO A 76 -7.78 15.07 1.41
N ASN A 77 -8.49 15.95 0.69
CA ASN A 77 -9.84 16.39 1.07
C ASN A 77 -10.91 15.27 0.90
N GLY A 78 -10.47 14.03 0.66
CA GLY A 78 -11.29 12.85 0.37
C GLY A 78 -10.46 11.57 0.40
N SER A 79 -11.02 10.46 -0.07
CA SER A 79 -10.31 9.18 -0.13
C SER A 79 -9.37 9.14 -1.34
N VAL A 80 -8.12 8.74 -1.11
CA VAL A 80 -7.16 8.46 -2.18
C VAL A 80 -6.57 7.08 -1.92
N PHE A 81 -6.53 6.27 -2.96
CA PHE A 81 -6.02 4.92 -2.96
C PHE A 81 -4.73 4.84 -3.75
N PHE A 82 -3.79 4.04 -3.28
CA PHE A 82 -2.46 3.89 -3.86
C PHE A 82 -2.20 2.43 -4.20
N ARG A 83 -1.57 2.18 -5.34
CA ARG A 83 -1.03 0.87 -5.69
C ARG A 83 0.24 1.02 -6.50
N LEU A 84 1.04 -0.04 -6.53
CA LEU A 84 2.16 -0.16 -7.46
C LEU A 84 1.75 -1.04 -8.64
N LYS A 85 2.14 -0.64 -9.84
CA LYS A 85 1.93 -1.41 -11.08
C LYS A 85 3.26 -1.54 -11.84
N GLN A 86 3.59 -2.76 -12.27
CA GLN A 86 4.70 -3.05 -13.18
C GLN A 86 4.31 -2.80 -14.64
#